data_AF-A0A9P9YWP4-F1
#
_entry.id   AF-A0A9P9YWP4-F1
#
_cell.length_a   1.000
_cell.length_b   1.000
_cell.length_c   1.000
_cell.angle_alpha   90.00
_cell.angle_beta   90.00
_cell.angle_gamma   90.00
#
_symmetry.space_group_name_H-M   'P 1'
#
loop_
_entity.id
_entity.type
_entity.pdbx_description
1 polymer ?
#
loop_
_entity_poly.entity_id
_entity_poly.type
_entity_poly.pdbx_seq_one_letter_code
_entity_poly.pdbx_strand_id
1 'polypeptide(L)' 'MAKIISTIKAILTRIIFSAHSLLAIWQVVALKSDIIYWALCGPLLLLLLEGIFTIMIKKTQEWRW' A
#
# COMPACT_ATOMS: atom_id res chain seq x y z
N MET A 1 11.24 -5.47 -21.01
CA MET A 1 11.71 -4.33 -20.18
C MET A 1 10.58 -3.50 -19.57
N ALA A 2 9.67 -2.93 -20.37
CA ALA A 2 8.67 -1.94 -19.91
C ALA A 2 7.71 -2.43 -18.81
N LYS A 3 7.27 -3.70 -18.88
CA LYS A 3 6.33 -4.30 -17.91
C LYS A 3 6.94 -4.44 -16.50
N ILE A 4 8.22 -4.81 -16.43
CA ILE A 4 8.97 -4.96 -15.17
C ILE A 4 9.16 -3.58 -14.52
N ILE A 5 9.54 -2.57 -15.31
CA ILE A 5 9.71 -1.19 -14.84
C ILE A 5 8.38 -0.63 -14.32
N SER A 6 7.26 -0.91 -15.00
CA SER A 6 5.92 -0.54 -14.54
C SER A 6 5.56 -1.18 -13.20
N THR A 7 5.85 -2.47 -13.03
CA THR A 7 5.62 -3.19 -11.77
C THR A 7 6.50 -2.65 -10.64
N ILE A 8 7.79 -2.40 -10.89
CA ILE A 8 8.70 -1.81 -9.88
C ILE A 8 8.21 -0.43 -9.46
N LYS A 9 7.81 0.43 -10.42
CA LYS A 9 7.24 1.74 -10.12
C LYS A 9 6.00 1.64 -9.25
N ALA A 10 5.10 0.70 -9.54
CA ALA A 10 3.88 0.48 -8.76
C ALA A 10 4.14 -0.05 -7.35
N ILE A 11 5.19 -0.87 -7.16
CA ILE A 11 5.59 -1.35 -5.84
C ILE A 11 6.24 -0.20 -5.04
N LEU A 12 7.11 0.58 -5.68
CA LEU A 12 7.81 1.69 -5.03
C LEU A 12 6.83 2.74 -4.48
N THR A 13 5.83 3.13 -5.26
CA THR A 13 4.81 4.08 -4.79
C THR A 13 4.08 3.53 -3.57
N ARG A 14 3.70 2.24 -3.58
CA ARG A 14 3.01 1.59 -2.45
C ARG A 14 3.88 1.53 -1.18
N ILE A 15 5.19 1.29 -1.32
CA ILE A 15 6.12 1.31 -0.17
C ILE A 15 6.20 2.71 0.43
N ILE A 16 6.39 3.74 -0.40
CA ILE A 16 6.49 5.13 0.07
C ILE A 16 5.20 5.57 0.75
N PHE A 17 4.04 5.29 0.14
CA PHE A 17 2.74 5.60 0.73
C PHE A 17 2.51 4.86 2.05
N SER A 18 2.88 3.58 2.14
CA SER A 18 2.73 2.78 3.36
C SER A 18 3.63 3.31 4.48
N ALA A 19 4.90 3.61 4.18
CA ALA A 19 5.84 4.15 5.15
C ALA A 19 5.41 5.53 5.66
N HIS A 20 5.02 6.44 4.75
CA HIS A 20 4.53 7.77 5.13
C HIS A 20 3.27 7.68 6.00
N SER A 21 2.33 6.81 5.65
CA SER A 21 1.10 6.63 6.41
C SER A 21 1.36 6.03 7.79
N LEU A 22 2.28 5.06 7.93
CA LEU A 22 2.68 4.53 9.23
C LEU A 22 3.27 5.62 10.14
N LEU A 23 4.10 6.50 9.59
CA LEU A 23 4.65 7.63 10.34
C LEU A 23 3.55 8.60 10.78
N ALA A 24 2.59 8.91 9.91
CA ALA A 24 1.47 9.78 10.24
C ALA A 24 0.56 9.18 11.33
N ILE A 25 0.26 7.87 11.24
CA ILE A 25 -0.53 7.15 12.25
C ILE A 25 0.21 7.11 13.58
N TRP A 26 1.51 6.77 13.56
CA TRP A 26 2.33 6.79 14.77
C TRP A 26 2.35 8.17 15.42
N GLN A 27 2.51 9.24 14.63
CA GLN A 27 2.49 10.60 15.12
C GLN A 27 1.13 10.94 15.76
N VAL A 28 0.01 10.54 15.16
CA VAL A 28 -1.32 10.82 15.73
C VAL A 28 -1.56 10.07 17.04
N VAL A 29 -1.15 8.79 17.10
CA VAL A 29 -1.24 7.98 18.33
C VAL A 29 -0.40 8.61 19.44
N ALA A 30 0.84 9.03 19.13
CA ALA A 30 1.73 9.65 20.11
C ALA A 30 1.17 11.00 20.61
N LEU A 31 0.63 11.84 19.71
CA LEU A 31 0.06 13.14 20.07
C LEU A 31 -1.25 13.03 20.85
N LYS A 32 -2.09 12.04 20.52
CA LYS A 32 -3.39 11.85 21.17
C LYS A 32 -3.33 10.93 22.40
N SER A 33 -2.25 10.17 22.56
CA SER A 33 -2.07 9.18 23.64
C SER A 33 -3.24 8.18 23.74
N ASP A 34 -3.91 7.92 22.61
CA ASP A 34 -5.04 6.99 22.52
C ASP A 34 -4.72 5.90 21.49
N ILE A 35 -4.84 4.65 21.93
CA ILE A 35 -4.56 3.46 21.14
C ILE A 35 -5.57 3.27 19.99
N ILE A 36 -6.77 3.84 20.07
CA ILE A 36 -7.83 3.65 19.07
C ILE A 36 -7.41 4.11 17.67
N TYR A 37 -6.48 5.08 17.59
CA TYR A 37 -5.98 5.60 16.33
C TYR A 37 -5.14 4.60 15.54
N TRP A 38 -4.68 3.50 16.14
CA TRP A 38 -4.09 2.38 15.38
C TRP A 38 -5.08 1.72 14.42
N ALA A 39 -6.40 1.87 14.62
CA ALA A 39 -7.41 1.41 13.65
C ALA A 39 -7.23 2.06 12.27
N LEU A 40 -6.55 3.21 12.17
CA LEU A 40 -6.17 3.85 10.91
C LEU A 40 -5.18 3.02 10.08
N CYS A 41 -4.62 1.94 10.62
CA CYS A 41 -3.88 0.94 9.85
C CYS A 41 -4.79 0.09 8.94
N GLY A 42 -6.12 0.10 9.13
CA GLY A 42 -7.08 -0.63 8.30
C GLY A 42 -6.94 -0.32 6.80
N PRO A 43 -6.98 0.96 6.39
CA PRO A 43 -6.66 1.37 5.02
C PRO A 43 -5.30 0.88 4.49
N LEU A 44 -4.28 0.78 5.35
CA LEU A 44 -2.96 0.26 4.97
C LEU A 44 -3.01 -1.24 4.63
N LEU A 45 -3.78 -2.01 5.40
CA LEU A 45 -4.07 -3.41 5.12
C LEU A 45 -4.77 -3.57 3.78
N LEU A 46 -5.77 -2.74 3.49
CA LEU A 46 -6.46 -2.74 2.20
C LEU A 46 -5.53 -2.40 1.03
N LEU A 47 -4.62 -1.44 1.21
CA LEU A 47 -3.62 -1.07 0.20
C LEU A 47 -2.67 -2.24 -0.11
N LEU A 48 -2.26 -3.01 0.90
CA LEU A 48 -1.44 -4.21 0.72
C LEU A 48 -2.21 -5.30 -0.03
N LEU A 49 -3.46 -5.55 0.36
CA LEU A 49 -4.33 -6.52 -0.32
C LEU A 49 -4.53 -6.14 -1.80
N GLU A 50 -4.89 -4.89 -2.09
CA GLU A 50 -5.01 -4.40 -3.47
C GLU A 50 -3.72 -4.60 -4.26
N GLY A 51 -2.56 -4.34 -3.63
CA GLY A 51 -1.26 -4.57 -4.22
C GLY A 51 -1.02 -6.03 -4.62
N ILE A 52 -1.32 -6.95 -3.72
CA ILE A 52 -1.24 -8.40 -3.95
C ILE A 52 -2.20 -8.81 -5.07
N PHE A 53 -3.47 -8.40 -5.00
CA PHE A 53 -4.46 -8.70 -6.03
C PHE A 53 -4.04 -8.17 -7.40
N THR A 54 -3.53 -6.94 -7.48
CA THR A 54 -3.05 -6.35 -8.74
C THR A 54 -1.94 -7.19 -9.38
N ILE A 55 -0.98 -7.66 -8.58
CA ILE A 55 0.14 -8.47 -9.07
C ILE A 55 -0.34 -9.87 -9.47
N MET A 56 -1.21 -10.48 -8.65
CA MET A 56 -1.77 -11.82 -8.89
C MET A 56 -2.66 -11.86 -10.14
N ILE A 57 -3.56 -10.89 -10.30
CA ILE A 57 -4.46 -10.79 -11.44
C ILE A 57 -3.69 -10.45 -12.73
N LYS A 58 -2.66 -9.60 -12.67
CA LYS A 58 -1.79 -9.37 -13.84
C LYS A 58 -1.04 -10.62 -14.33
N LYS A 59 -0.87 -11.65 -13.48
CA LYS A 59 -0.34 -12.95 -13.90
C LYS A 59 -1.38 -13.78 -14.67
N THR A 60 -2.67 -13.60 -14.39
CA THR A 60 -3.75 -14.43 -14.96
C THR A 60 -4.51 -13.79 -16.13
N GLN A 61 -4.42 -12.46 -16.28
CA GLN A 61 -5.05 -11.72 -17.37
C GLN A 61 -4.08 -10.65 -17.87
N GLU A 62 -3.37 -10.94 -18.97
CA GLU A 62 -2.93 -9.87 -19.86
C GLU A 62 -4.20 -9.28 -20.47
N TRP A 63 -4.71 -8.21 -19.86
CA TRP A 63 -5.71 -7.37 -20.52
C TRP A 63 -5.09 -6.84 -21.80
N ARG A 64 -5.42 -7.51 -22.91
CA ARG A 64 -5.30 -6.94 -24.23
C ARG A 64 -6.38 -5.86 -24.30
N TRP A 65 -5.94 -4.63 -24.49
CA TRP A 65 -6.81 -3.60 -25.03
C TRP A 65 -7.35 -4.06 -26.39
#